data_AF-A0A3B9ADR9-F1
#
_entry.id   AF-A0A3B9ADR9-F1
#
_cell.length_a   1.000
_cell.length_b   1.000
_cell.length_c   1.000
_cell.angle_alpha   90.00
_cell.angle_beta   90.00
_cell.angle_gamma   90.00
#
_symmetry.space_group_name_H-M   'P 1'
#
loop_
_entity.id
_entity.type
_entity.pdbx_description
1 polymer ?
#
loop_
_entity_poly.entity_id
_entity_poly.type
_entity_poly.pdbx_seq_one_letter_code
_entity_poly.pdbx_strand_id
1 'polypeptide(L)'
;MITRRRLSITLCTLLVLLFTGHGFAESQPPLDARTVMASQILNLRQQNATHFSGGQPNQAQLKTLSEAGIKHIINLRMPEEQNWDERQRVQS
;
A
#
# COMPACT_ATOMS: atom_id res chain seq x y z
N MET A 1 5.53 -57.90 -7.65
CA MET A 1 4.59 -56.74 -7.74
C MET A 1 4.88 -55.59 -6.76
N ILE A 2 5.93 -55.65 -5.91
CA ILE A 2 6.20 -54.63 -4.87
C ILE A 2 7.09 -53.46 -5.38
N THR A 3 7.91 -53.68 -6.42
CA THR A 3 8.86 -52.70 -6.97
C THR A 3 8.22 -51.53 -7.72
N ARG A 4 7.10 -51.77 -8.44
CA ARG A 4 6.38 -50.71 -9.17
C ARG A 4 5.63 -49.74 -8.25
N ARG A 5 5.10 -50.23 -7.11
CA ARG A 5 4.42 -49.39 -6.11
C ARG A 5 5.39 -48.44 -5.40
N ARG A 6 6.62 -48.89 -5.09
CA ARG A 6 7.64 -48.05 -4.47
C ARG A 6 8.14 -46.96 -5.42
N LEU A 7 8.39 -47.31 -6.68
CA LEU A 7 8.80 -46.35 -7.72
C LEU A 7 7.71 -45.28 -7.98
N SER A 8 6.43 -45.67 -7.99
CA SER A 8 5.32 -44.73 -8.20
C SER A 8 5.11 -43.77 -7.03
N ILE A 9 5.28 -44.24 -5.79
CA ILE A 9 5.17 -43.38 -4.60
C ILE A 9 6.31 -42.37 -4.54
N THR A 10 7.54 -42.80 -4.84
CA THR A 10 8.72 -41.91 -4.87
C THR A 10 8.65 -40.86 -6.00
N LEU A 11 8.07 -41.22 -7.15
CA LEU A 11 7.87 -40.28 -8.26
C LEU A 11 6.82 -39.21 -7.92
N CYS A 12 5.73 -39.59 -7.24
CA CYS A 12 4.70 -38.65 -6.81
C CYS A 12 5.19 -37.66 -5.75
N THR A 13 6.01 -38.09 -4.78
CA THR A 13 6.59 -37.18 -3.78
C THR A 13 7.60 -36.20 -4.38
N LEU A 14 8.38 -36.61 -5.39
CA LEU A 14 9.29 -35.72 -6.11
C LEU A 14 8.54 -34.65 -6.92
N LEU A 15 7.39 -35.02 -7.51
CA LEU A 15 6.55 -34.12 -8.28
C LEU A 15 5.91 -33.03 -7.40
N VAL A 16 5.45 -33.37 -6.19
CA VAL A 16 4.83 -32.42 -5.26
C VAL A 16 5.82 -31.36 -4.75
N LEU A 17 7.09 -31.72 -4.55
CA LEU A 17 8.14 -30.79 -4.13
C LEU A 17 8.56 -29.77 -5.20
N LEU A 18 8.27 -30.05 -6.49
CA LEU A 18 8.57 -29.12 -7.59
C LEU A 18 7.49 -28.03 -7.77
N PHE A 19 6.29 -28.21 -7.20
CA PHE A 19 5.18 -27.25 -7.34
C PHE A 19 5.07 -26.26 -6.17
N THR A 20 5.76 -26.46 -5.05
CA THR A 20 5.63 -25.61 -3.85
C THR A 20 6.54 -24.38 -3.82
N GLY A 21 7.28 -24.09 -4.89
CA GLY A 21 8.35 -23.08 -4.90
C GLY A 21 7.99 -21.65 -5.35
N HIS A 22 6.78 -21.37 -5.82
CA HIS A 22 6.42 -20.01 -6.29
C HIS A 22 5.81 -19.19 -5.16
N GLY A 23 6.63 -18.81 -4.18
CA GLY A 23 6.30 -17.66 -3.35
C GLY A 23 6.24 -16.43 -4.23
N PHE A 24 5.06 -15.84 -4.42
CA PHE A 24 4.93 -14.52 -5.05
C PHE A 24 5.59 -13.49 -4.12
N ALA A 25 6.89 -13.25 -4.33
CA ALA A 25 7.51 -12.03 -3.86
C ALA A 25 6.96 -10.90 -4.72
N GLU A 26 5.81 -10.35 -4.33
CA GLU A 26 5.24 -9.18 -4.98
C GLU A 26 6.17 -8.00 -4.72
N SER A 27 7.07 -7.72 -5.67
CA SER A 27 7.89 -6.51 -5.66
C SER A 27 6.95 -5.32 -5.89
N GLN A 28 6.41 -4.75 -4.82
CA GLN A 28 5.61 -3.53 -4.92
C GLN A 28 6.44 -2.46 -5.65
N PRO A 29 5.85 -1.76 -6.64
CA PRO A 29 6.53 -0.65 -7.28
C PRO A 29 6.96 0.37 -6.21
N PRO A 30 8.15 0.97 -6.37
CA PRO A 30 8.63 1.95 -5.41
C PRO A 30 7.65 3.14 -5.33
N LEU A 31 7.48 3.67 -4.12
CA LEU A 31 6.69 4.87 -3.86
C LEU A 31 7.13 6.03 -4.76
N ASP A 32 6.18 6.60 -5.50
CA ASP A 32 6.43 7.77 -6.36
C ASP A 32 6.31 9.06 -5.54
N ALA A 33 7.40 9.42 -4.86
CA ALA A 33 7.46 10.64 -4.06
C ALA A 33 7.20 11.90 -4.89
N ARG A 34 7.51 11.92 -6.19
CA ARG A 34 7.28 13.10 -7.04
C ARG A 34 5.78 13.33 -7.24
N THR A 35 5.02 12.27 -7.50
CA THR A 35 3.56 12.34 -7.63
C THR A 35 2.91 12.73 -6.30
N VAL A 36 3.40 12.20 -5.17
CA VAL A 36 2.92 12.63 -3.83
C VAL A 36 3.14 14.13 -3.63
N MET A 37 4.34 14.64 -3.90
CA MET A 37 4.66 16.06 -3.70
C MET A 37 3.90 16.99 -4.67
N ALA A 38 3.46 16.50 -5.83
CA ALA A 38 2.67 17.24 -6.79
C ALA A 38 1.15 17.27 -6.48
N SER A 39 0.68 16.55 -5.45
CA SER A 39 -0.75 16.40 -5.12
C SER A 39 -1.46 17.67 -4.60
N GLN A 40 -0.75 18.80 -4.45
CA GLN A 40 -1.28 20.08 -3.96
C GLN A 40 -1.96 19.99 -2.57
N ILE A 41 -1.58 19.01 -1.76
CA ILE A 41 -2.03 18.92 -0.36
C ILE A 41 -1.44 20.10 0.43
N LEU A 42 -2.27 20.75 1.24
CA LEU A 42 -1.87 21.91 2.03
C LEU A 42 -0.73 21.54 2.99
N ASN A 43 0.31 22.37 3.07
CA ASN A 43 1.46 22.17 3.97
C ASN A 43 2.10 20.76 3.87
N LEU A 44 2.08 20.16 2.68
CA LEU A 44 2.70 18.85 2.43
C LEU A 44 4.23 18.93 2.53
N ARG A 45 4.82 18.02 3.30
CA ARG A 45 6.26 17.89 3.51
C ARG A 45 6.66 16.43 3.51
N GLN A 46 7.79 16.13 2.87
CA GLN A 46 8.42 14.83 2.95
C GLN A 46 9.36 14.79 4.15
N GLN A 47 9.16 13.85 5.06
CA GLN A 47 10.00 13.66 6.26
C GLN A 47 11.13 12.67 5.98
N ASN A 48 10.85 11.62 5.22
CA ASN A 48 11.83 10.64 4.75
C ASN A 48 11.32 9.96 3.46
N ALA A 49 11.98 8.88 3.02
CA ALA A 49 11.63 8.18 1.79
C ALA A 49 10.18 7.65 1.75
N THR A 50 9.57 7.35 2.90
CA THR A 50 8.26 6.68 3.00
C THR A 50 7.24 7.43 3.86
N HIS A 51 7.61 8.57 4.44
CA HIS A 51 6.77 9.34 5.35
C HIS A 51 6.58 10.78 4.88
N PHE A 52 5.32 11.21 4.90
CA PHE A 52 4.88 12.55 4.55
C PHE A 52 3.96 13.09 5.64
N SER A 53 3.94 14.40 5.81
CA SER A 53 2.98 15.10 6.67
C SER A 53 2.34 16.24 5.90
N GLY A 54 1.09 16.59 6.22
CA GLY A 54 0.35 17.65 5.54
C GLY A 54 -1.06 17.82 6.11
N GLY A 55 -1.83 18.68 5.46
CA GLY A 55 -3.25 18.88 5.75
C GLY A 55 -4.11 17.70 5.27
N GLN A 56 -5.40 17.76 5.60
CA GLN A 56 -6.36 16.73 5.20
C GLN A 56 -6.54 16.71 3.66
N PRO A 57 -6.26 15.59 2.98
CA PRO A 57 -6.48 15.47 1.55
C PRO A 57 -7.97 15.38 1.20
N ASN A 58 -8.34 15.88 0.03
CA ASN A 58 -9.66 15.64 -0.56
C ASN A 58 -9.72 14.30 -1.32
N GLN A 59 -10.91 13.91 -1.81
CA GLN A 59 -11.11 12.64 -2.50
C GLN A 59 -10.23 12.46 -3.75
N ALA A 60 -10.00 13.52 -4.54
CA ALA A 60 -9.14 13.44 -5.72
C ALA A 60 -7.68 13.24 -5.33
N GLN A 61 -7.21 13.94 -4.29
CA GLN A 61 -5.87 13.79 -3.75
C GLN A 61 -5.65 12.39 -3.16
N LEU A 62 -6.65 11.82 -2.46
CA LEU A 62 -6.60 10.45 -1.98
C LEU A 62 -6.38 9.44 -3.12
N LYS A 63 -7.03 9.64 -4.28
CA LYS A 63 -6.81 8.81 -5.47
C LYS A 63 -5.36 8.93 -5.95
N THR A 64 -4.84 10.15 -6.07
CA THR A 64 -3.44 10.39 -6.46
C THR A 64 -2.44 9.75 -5.49
N LEU A 65 -2.68 9.84 -4.18
CA LEU A 65 -1.82 9.21 -3.17
C LEU A 65 -1.81 7.68 -3.31
N SER A 66 -2.97 7.08 -3.56
CA SER A 66 -3.10 5.64 -3.79
C SER A 66 -2.33 5.19 -5.05
N GLU A 67 -2.49 5.92 -6.16
CA GLU A 67 -1.77 5.69 -7.42
C GLU A 67 -0.25 5.84 -7.26
N ALA A 68 0.19 6.78 -6.41
CA ALA A 68 1.60 6.98 -6.09
C ALA A 68 2.19 5.90 -5.15
N GLY A 69 1.37 5.03 -4.58
CA GLY A 69 1.80 3.92 -3.74
C GLY A 69 1.72 4.18 -2.23
N ILE A 70 1.07 5.25 -1.77
CA ILE A 70 0.76 5.43 -0.34
C ILE A 70 -0.25 4.38 0.09
N LYS A 71 0.06 3.67 1.18
CA LYS A 71 -0.76 2.56 1.72
C LYS A 71 -1.56 2.94 2.97
N HIS A 72 -1.05 3.90 3.74
CA HIS A 72 -1.59 4.25 5.04
C HIS A 72 -1.71 5.76 5.17
N ILE A 73 -2.83 6.20 5.73
CA ILE A 73 -3.09 7.59 6.08
C ILE A 73 -3.48 7.61 7.55
N ILE A 74 -2.76 8.41 8.33
CA ILE A 74 -3.05 8.63 9.74
C ILE A 74 -3.75 9.98 9.85
N ASN A 75 -5.06 9.96 10.08
CA ASN A 75 -5.82 11.18 10.33
C ASN A 75 -5.81 11.50 11.83
N LEU A 76 -5.24 12.64 12.19
CA LEU A 76 -5.15 13.09 13.58
C LEU A 76 -6.37 13.91 14.03
N ARG A 77 -7.28 14.25 13.10
CA ARG A 77 -8.52 14.99 13.40
C ARG A 77 -9.57 14.07 14.01
N MET A 78 -10.26 14.55 15.04
CA MET A 78 -11.42 13.85 15.58
C MET A 78 -12.53 13.76 14.51
N PRO A 79 -13.42 12.75 14.54
CA PRO A 79 -14.45 12.57 13.51
C PRO A 79 -15.30 13.81 13.23
N GLU A 80 -15.59 14.60 14.27
CA GLU A 80 -16.36 15.84 14.18
C GLU A 80 -15.63 16.92 13.37
N GLU A 81 -14.30 16.84 13.31
CA GLU A 81 -13.42 17.78 12.63
C GLU A 81 -13.09 17.40 11.18
N GLN A 82 -13.64 16.31 10.65
CA GLN A 82 -13.27 15.83 9.32
C GLN A 82 -14.11 16.45 8.18
N ASN A 83 -15.29 17.00 8.51
CA ASN A 83 -16.28 17.47 7.52
C ASN A 83 -16.60 18.97 7.61
N TRP A 84 -16.02 19.71 8.55
CA TRP A 84 -16.28 21.15 8.70
C TRP A 84 -15.38 21.98 7.77
N ASP A 85 -15.92 23.11 7.30
CA ASP A 85 -15.15 24.09 6.55
C ASP A 85 -14.32 24.94 7.52
N GLU A 86 -13.01 24.70 7.54
CA GLU A 86 -12.10 25.40 8.44
C GLU A 86 -12.06 26.90 8.24
N ARG A 87 -12.25 27.35 6.99
CA ARG A 87 -12.28 28.78 6.68
C ARG A 87 -13.52 29.44 7.28
N GLN A 88 -14.64 28.72 7.35
CA GLN A 88 -15.90 29.24 7.87
C GLN A 88 -15.82 29.53 9.38
N ARG A 89 -15.06 28.73 10.16
CA ARG A 89 -14.96 28.90 11.62
C ARG A 89 -13.91 29.92 12.04
N VAL A 90 -12.80 30.04 11.30
CA VAL A 90 -11.67 30.89 11.68
C VAL A 90 -11.92 32.35 11.29
N GLN A 91 -12.80 32.61 10.31
CA GLN A 91 -13.15 33.96 9.85
C GLN A 91 -14.42 34.55 10.48
N SER A 92 -15.10 33.80 11.36
CA SER A 92 -16.25 34.29 12.16
C SER A 92 -15.81 34.86 13.50
#